data_AF-A0A077HMW2-F1
#
_entry.id   AF-A0A077HMW2-F1
#
_cell.length_a   1.000
_cell.length_b   1.000
_cell.length_c   1.000
_cell.angle_alpha   90.00
_cell.angle_beta   90.00
_cell.angle_gamma   90.00
#
_symmetry.space_group_name_H-M   'P 1'
#
loop_
_entity.id
_entity.type
_entity.pdbx_description
1 polymer ?
#
loop_
_entity_poly.entity_id
_entity_poly.type
_entity_poly.pdbx_seq_one_letter_code
_entity_poly.pdbx_strand_id
1 'polypeptide(L)'
;MKIHTWLTSGLAARDTSNDPSDYLVWFPAKLDSLTTGPLVGESASVPFYLTPKTSALTTTSEGIVLLGVPLGDLQGNWRADNLGTSTESIQELNDLLGSNFAYRNDGAAVVQLRGEFPVEQVQVVAGQNRPDTKRAKDLLAGVPSDFPGERQFHTMPELFPDELA
;
A
#
# COMPACT_ATOMS: atom_id res chain seq x y z
N MET A 1 -15.57 0.77 -5.50
CA MET A 1 -15.08 0.24 -4.20
C MET A 1 -14.84 1.43 -3.28
N LYS A 2 -15.20 1.35 -1.99
CA LYS A 2 -15.00 2.45 -1.03
C LYS A 2 -13.78 2.15 -0.17
N ILE A 3 -12.80 3.04 -0.13
CA ILE A 3 -11.61 2.85 0.71
C ILE A 3 -11.89 3.43 2.10
N HIS A 4 -11.60 2.64 3.12
CA HIS A 4 -11.62 3.06 4.51
C HIS A 4 -10.20 3.34 4.96
N THR A 5 -9.93 4.51 5.53
CA THR A 5 -8.61 4.90 6.01
C THR A 5 -8.65 5.29 7.48
N TRP A 6 -7.61 4.92 8.23
CA TRP A 6 -7.41 5.35 9.61
C TRP A 6 -6.41 6.49 9.64
N LEU A 7 -6.86 7.64 10.15
CA LEU A 7 -6.14 8.92 10.02
C LEU A 7 -4.76 8.90 10.66
N THR A 8 -4.63 8.31 11.85
CA THR A 8 -3.37 8.30 12.62
C THR A 8 -2.29 7.44 11.95
N SER A 9 -2.61 6.17 11.66
CA SER A 9 -1.62 5.22 11.10
C SER A 9 -1.49 5.29 9.57
N GLY A 10 -2.51 5.81 8.88
CA GLY A 10 -2.63 5.67 7.43
C GLY A 10 -2.98 4.25 6.97
N LEU A 11 -3.36 3.33 7.88
CA LEU A 11 -3.93 2.04 7.48
C LEU A 11 -5.10 2.26 6.54
N ALA A 12 -5.25 1.42 5.54
CA ALA A 12 -6.36 1.49 4.59
C ALA A 12 -6.92 0.11 4.26
N ALA A 13 -8.21 0.02 3.92
CA ALA A 13 -8.88 -1.22 3.57
C ALA A 13 -10.01 -1.03 2.53
N ARG A 14 -10.36 -2.09 1.78
CA ARG A 14 -11.38 -2.10 0.72
C ARG A 14 -12.85 -2.04 1.21
N ASP A 15 -13.12 -2.49 2.43
CA ASP A 15 -14.50 -2.54 2.95
C ASP A 15 -14.54 -2.23 4.44
N THR A 16 -14.19 -3.19 5.30
CA THR A 16 -14.14 -2.98 6.76
C THR A 16 -12.85 -3.56 7.33
N SER A 17 -12.35 -3.01 8.44
CA SER A 17 -11.08 -3.46 9.04
C SER A 17 -11.11 -4.87 9.64
N ASN A 18 -12.25 -5.56 9.60
CA ASN A 18 -12.41 -6.80 10.34
C ASN A 18 -11.76 -7.99 9.62
N ASP A 19 -11.55 -7.90 8.31
CA ASP A 19 -10.85 -8.91 7.52
C ASP A 19 -9.47 -8.36 7.07
N PRO A 20 -8.36 -8.94 7.54
CA PRO A 20 -7.02 -8.56 7.09
C PRO A 20 -6.78 -8.73 5.59
N SER A 21 -7.56 -9.59 4.92
CA SER A 21 -7.50 -9.78 3.47
C SER A 21 -7.83 -8.49 2.71
N ASP A 22 -8.67 -7.63 3.30
CA ASP A 22 -9.06 -6.35 2.70
C ASP A 22 -8.08 -5.21 3.00
N TYR A 23 -7.04 -5.44 3.82
CA TYR A 23 -6.05 -4.41 4.14
C TYR A 23 -5.23 -4.07 2.90
N LEU A 24 -5.10 -2.78 2.61
CA LEU A 24 -4.23 -2.30 1.57
C LEU A 24 -2.79 -2.26 2.08
N VAL A 25 -1.91 -2.97 1.38
CA VAL A 25 -0.47 -2.85 1.52
C VAL A 25 0.06 -1.93 0.43
N TRP A 26 0.97 -1.04 0.79
CA TRP A 26 1.40 0.07 -0.04
C TRP A 26 2.86 -0.08 -0.45
N PHE A 27 3.12 -0.11 -1.74
CA PHE A 27 4.46 -0.04 -2.30
C PHE A 27 4.79 1.40 -2.76
N PRO A 28 5.82 2.06 -2.21
CA PRO A 28 6.27 3.34 -2.72
C PRO A 28 7.07 3.14 -4.01
N ALA A 29 6.65 3.82 -5.07
CA ALA A 29 7.32 3.77 -6.36
C ALA A 29 7.65 5.18 -6.85
N LYS A 30 8.80 5.33 -7.53
CA LYS A 30 9.08 6.55 -8.29
C LYS A 30 8.14 6.60 -9.48
N LEU A 31 7.56 7.76 -9.72
CA LEU A 31 6.60 7.91 -10.81
C LEU A 31 7.24 7.61 -12.18
N ASP A 32 8.51 7.99 -12.36
CA ASP A 32 9.26 7.71 -13.59
C ASP A 32 9.62 6.23 -13.79
N SER A 33 9.51 5.40 -12.75
CA SER A 33 9.73 3.95 -12.85
C SER A 33 8.44 3.16 -13.08
N LEU A 34 7.28 3.84 -13.17
CA LEU A 34 6.02 3.18 -13.46
C LEU A 34 5.96 2.83 -14.95
N THR A 35 6.21 1.57 -15.26
CA THR A 35 6.05 1.00 -16.59
C THR A 35 5.14 -0.23 -16.53
N THR A 36 4.71 -0.72 -17.69
CA THR A 36 4.07 -2.04 -17.78
C THR A 36 5.04 -3.13 -17.34
N GLY A 37 4.55 -4.14 -16.61
CA GLY A 37 5.36 -5.24 -16.09
C GLY A 37 5.70 -5.15 -14.60
N PRO A 38 6.51 -6.09 -14.10
CA PRO A 38 6.77 -6.21 -12.68
C PRO A 38 7.58 -5.03 -12.13
N LEU A 39 7.12 -4.51 -11.01
CA LEU A 39 7.87 -3.57 -10.19
C LEU A 39 8.99 -4.34 -9.47
N VAL A 40 10.20 -3.80 -9.57
CA VAL A 40 11.39 -4.35 -8.96
C VAL A 40 11.77 -3.44 -7.79
N GLY A 41 11.76 -3.97 -6.58
CA GLY A 41 12.32 -3.27 -5.42
C GLY A 41 13.85 -3.28 -5.44
N GLU A 42 14.47 -2.43 -4.63
CA GLU A 42 15.94 -2.35 -4.52
C GLU A 42 16.57 -3.60 -3.83
N SER A 43 15.77 -4.58 -3.39
CA SER A 43 16.19 -5.78 -2.65
C SER A 43 15.44 -7.03 -3.10
N ALA A 44 15.96 -8.23 -2.77
CA ALA A 44 15.33 -9.53 -3.03
C ALA A 44 13.93 -9.69 -2.38
N SER A 45 13.59 -8.79 -1.45
CA SER A 45 12.26 -8.60 -0.90
C SER A 45 11.84 -7.13 -1.06
N VAL A 46 10.68 -6.91 -1.67
CA VAL A 46 10.08 -5.59 -1.84
C VAL A 46 9.27 -5.27 -0.58
N PRO A 47 9.59 -4.20 0.17
CA PRO A 47 8.83 -3.83 1.36
C PRO A 47 7.53 -3.13 0.95
N PHE A 48 6.42 -3.71 1.38
CA PHE A 48 5.11 -3.07 1.37
C PHE A 48 4.76 -2.62 2.78
N TYR A 49 4.11 -1.48 2.87
CA TYR A 49 3.76 -0.85 4.14
C TYR A 49 2.26 -0.97 4.37
N LEU A 50 1.86 -1.46 5.53
CA LEU A 50 0.46 -1.42 5.96
C LEU A 50 0.05 0.00 6.42
N THR A 51 1.02 0.77 6.91
CA THR A 51 0.81 2.09 7.53
C THR A 51 1.78 3.11 6.93
N PRO A 52 1.52 3.59 5.70
CA PRO A 52 2.50 4.39 4.94
C PRO A 52 2.86 5.71 5.61
N LYS A 53 1.96 6.32 6.41
CA LYS A 53 2.23 7.54 7.17
C LYS A 53 3.32 7.38 8.22
N THR A 54 3.39 6.21 8.84
CA THR A 54 4.30 5.94 9.96
C THR A 54 5.63 5.34 9.51
N SER A 55 5.76 4.96 8.23
CA SER A 55 6.88 4.15 7.73
C SER A 55 7.52 4.62 6.41
N ALA A 56 6.76 5.18 5.46
CA ALA A 56 7.25 5.48 4.10
C ALA A 56 7.20 6.97 3.71
N LEU A 57 6.29 7.75 4.32
CA LEU A 57 6.00 9.12 3.88
C LEU A 57 6.79 10.22 4.62
N THR A 58 7.45 9.90 5.72
CA THR A 58 8.13 10.91 6.56
C THR A 58 9.43 11.47 5.97
N THR A 59 9.97 10.85 4.92
CA THR A 59 11.28 11.19 4.36
C THR A 59 11.34 11.16 2.82
N THR A 60 10.22 10.98 2.13
CA THR A 60 10.22 10.67 0.69
C THR A 60 10.45 11.92 -0.17
N SER A 61 11.26 11.76 -1.22
CA SER A 61 11.51 12.78 -2.25
C SER A 61 10.26 13.10 -3.06
N GLU A 62 10.25 14.22 -3.78
CA GLU A 62 9.22 14.55 -4.76
C GLU A 62 9.07 13.43 -5.82
N GLY A 63 7.86 13.28 -6.38
CA GLY A 63 7.59 12.35 -7.48
C GLY A 63 7.42 10.90 -7.07
N ILE A 64 7.03 10.64 -5.82
CA ILE A 64 6.68 9.30 -5.33
C ILE A 64 5.17 9.10 -5.39
N VAL A 65 4.75 7.89 -5.75
CA VAL A 65 3.37 7.42 -5.62
C VAL A 65 3.33 6.19 -4.71
N LEU A 66 2.22 6.00 -4.00
CA LEU A 66 1.93 4.76 -3.30
C LEU A 66 1.01 3.89 -4.15
N LEU A 67 1.41 2.64 -4.33
CA LEU A 67 0.66 1.63 -5.07
C LEU A 67 0.06 0.64 -4.07
N GLY A 68 -1.26 0.64 -3.98
CA GLY A 68 -2.04 -0.10 -3.01
C GLY A 68 -2.65 -1.37 -3.60
N VAL A 69 -2.48 -2.48 -2.87
CA VAL A 69 -3.02 -3.80 -3.20
C VAL A 69 -3.68 -4.38 -1.95
N PRO A 70 -4.87 -4.99 -2.05
CA PRO A 70 -5.42 -5.77 -0.95
C PRO A 70 -4.52 -6.96 -0.64
N LEU A 71 -4.20 -7.18 0.64
CA LEU A 71 -3.30 -8.24 1.07
C LEU A 71 -3.80 -9.62 0.65
N GLY A 72 -5.11 -9.86 0.66
CA GLY A 72 -5.72 -11.11 0.20
C GLY A 72 -5.57 -11.38 -1.30
N ASP A 73 -5.36 -10.34 -2.09
CA ASP A 73 -5.16 -10.43 -3.54
C ASP A 73 -3.66 -10.50 -3.89
N LEU A 74 -2.76 -10.33 -2.91
CA LEU A 74 -1.32 -10.34 -3.10
C LEU A 74 -0.85 -11.76 -3.46
N GLN A 75 -0.42 -11.94 -4.71
CA GLN A 75 0.14 -13.21 -5.16
C GLN A 75 1.63 -13.33 -4.82
N GLY A 76 2.09 -14.55 -4.58
CA GLY A 76 3.50 -14.85 -4.30
C GLY A 76 3.78 -15.15 -2.83
N ASN A 77 5.07 -15.19 -2.48
CA ASN A 77 5.51 -15.49 -1.12
C ASN A 77 5.74 -14.17 -0.37
N TRP A 78 4.85 -13.85 0.56
CA TRP A 78 4.98 -12.68 1.42
C TRP A 78 5.04 -13.09 2.89
N ARG A 79 5.61 -12.21 3.70
CA ARG A 79 5.66 -12.34 5.15
C ARG A 79 5.36 -10.99 5.78
N ALA A 80 4.44 -10.94 6.73
CA ALA A 80 4.24 -9.78 7.56
C ALA A 80 5.18 -9.87 8.78
N ASP A 81 5.93 -8.81 9.03
CA ASP A 81 6.84 -8.67 10.16
C ASP A 81 6.37 -7.51 11.03
N ASN A 82 6.33 -7.67 12.34
CA ASN A 82 6.02 -6.61 13.30
C ASN A 82 6.73 -6.84 14.63
N LEU A 83 7.50 -5.87 15.13
CA LEU A 83 8.11 -5.91 16.48
C LEU A 83 8.84 -7.23 16.83
N GLY A 84 9.50 -7.86 15.85
CA GLY A 84 10.26 -9.11 16.04
C GLY A 84 9.44 -10.40 15.96
N THR A 85 8.15 -10.31 15.67
CA THR A 85 7.30 -11.45 15.28
C THR A 85 6.98 -11.40 13.80
N SER A 86 6.64 -12.55 13.22
CA SER A 86 6.32 -12.66 11.79
C SER A 86 5.24 -13.70 11.52
N THR A 87 4.40 -13.46 10.52
CA THR A 87 3.45 -14.46 10.00
C THR A 87 3.40 -14.42 8.47
N GLU A 88 3.09 -15.58 7.88
CA GLU A 88 2.77 -15.76 6.46
C GLU A 88 1.27 -16.08 6.28
N SER A 89 0.48 -16.02 7.37
CA SER A 89 -0.97 -16.25 7.38
C SER A 89 -1.74 -14.94 7.50
N ILE A 90 -2.70 -14.73 6.61
CA ILE A 90 -3.62 -13.58 6.66
C ILE A 90 -4.44 -13.60 7.94
N GLN A 91 -4.88 -14.79 8.37
CA GLN A 91 -5.75 -14.93 9.55
C GLN A 91 -5.03 -14.53 10.84
N GLU A 92 -3.72 -14.77 10.92
CA GLU A 92 -2.89 -14.40 12.07
C GLU A 92 -2.44 -12.93 12.05
N LEU A 93 -2.71 -12.19 10.96
CA LEU A 93 -2.24 -10.82 10.81
C LEU A 93 -2.81 -9.89 11.90
N ASN A 94 -4.09 -10.04 12.24
CA ASN A 94 -4.69 -9.22 13.30
C ASN A 94 -4.02 -9.47 14.66
N ASP A 95 -3.62 -10.71 14.94
CA ASP A 95 -2.91 -11.06 16.17
C ASP A 95 -1.48 -10.50 16.16
N LEU A 96 -0.80 -10.57 15.00
CA LEU A 96 0.52 -9.97 14.79
C LEU A 96 0.50 -8.45 15.01
N LEU A 97 -0.50 -7.77 14.45
CA LEU A 97 -0.63 -6.32 14.49
C LEU A 97 -1.13 -5.84 15.86
N GLY A 98 -2.03 -6.60 16.48
CA GLY A 98 -2.71 -6.27 17.73
C GLY A 98 -3.87 -5.28 17.54
N SER A 99 -4.79 -5.29 18.51
CA SER A 99 -6.10 -4.61 18.42
C SER A 99 -6.09 -3.10 18.17
N ASN A 100 -4.99 -2.41 18.50
CA ASN A 100 -4.87 -0.95 18.35
C ASN A 100 -4.02 -0.51 17.16
N PHE A 101 -3.58 -1.42 16.30
CA PHE A 101 -2.64 -1.12 15.21
C PHE A 101 -3.08 0.05 14.32
N ALA A 102 -4.37 0.13 14.00
CA ALA A 102 -4.91 1.20 13.16
C ALA A 102 -4.78 2.61 13.77
N TYR A 103 -4.54 2.71 15.08
CA TYR A 103 -4.40 3.97 15.82
C TYR A 103 -2.97 4.23 16.32
N ARG A 104 -2.01 3.37 15.94
CA ARG A 104 -0.60 3.53 16.31
C ARG A 104 0.08 4.61 15.46
N ASN A 105 1.04 5.27 16.09
CA ASN A 105 1.95 6.22 15.45
C ASN A 105 3.35 5.62 15.22
N ASP A 106 3.62 4.40 15.69
CA ASP A 106 4.84 3.64 15.47
C ASP A 106 4.64 2.59 14.35
N GLY A 107 5.19 2.89 13.18
CA GLY A 107 5.02 2.11 11.94
C GLY A 107 5.92 0.89 11.84
N ALA A 108 5.90 0.01 12.83
CA ALA A 108 6.82 -1.13 12.87
C ALA A 108 6.42 -2.29 11.94
N ALA A 109 5.16 -2.36 11.51
CA ALA A 109 4.68 -3.48 10.70
C ALA A 109 4.94 -3.29 9.21
N VAL A 110 5.62 -4.25 8.59
CA VAL A 110 5.98 -4.27 7.17
C VAL A 110 5.56 -5.62 6.58
N VAL A 111 5.01 -5.60 5.38
CA VAL A 111 4.77 -6.81 4.58
C VAL A 111 5.89 -6.93 3.56
N GLN A 112 6.74 -7.93 3.72
CA GLN A 112 7.82 -8.23 2.80
C GLN A 112 7.31 -9.19 1.73
N LEU A 113 7.15 -8.71 0.49
CA LEU A 113 6.89 -9.58 -0.65
C LEU A 113 8.22 -10.01 -1.28
N ARG A 114 8.43 -11.31 -1.47
CA ARG A 114 9.62 -11.84 -2.14
C ARG A 114 9.35 -11.99 -3.63
N GLY A 115 10.23 -11.41 -4.46
CA GLY A 115 10.16 -11.49 -5.91
C GLY A 115 9.59 -10.24 -6.58
N GLU A 116 9.11 -10.42 -7.80
CA GLU A 116 8.58 -9.39 -8.67
C GLU A 116 7.10 -9.09 -8.34
N PHE A 117 6.73 -7.81 -8.32
CA PHE A 117 5.37 -7.39 -8.03
C PHE A 117 4.65 -6.84 -9.28
N PRO A 118 3.64 -7.52 -9.82
CA PRO A 118 2.97 -7.09 -11.06
C PRO A 118 2.14 -5.82 -10.83
N VAL A 119 2.41 -4.79 -11.65
CA VAL A 119 1.65 -3.53 -11.62
C VAL A 119 0.16 -3.73 -11.94
N GLU A 120 -0.16 -4.83 -12.62
CA GLU A 120 -1.51 -5.26 -12.99
C GLU A 120 -2.41 -5.51 -11.76
N GLN A 121 -1.82 -5.90 -10.63
CA GLN A 121 -2.53 -6.13 -9.36
C GLN A 121 -2.78 -4.87 -8.53
N VAL A 122 -2.16 -3.73 -8.90
CA VAL A 122 -2.38 -2.45 -8.19
C VAL A 122 -3.82 -2.00 -8.38
N GLN A 123 -4.57 -1.86 -7.28
CA GLN A 123 -5.97 -1.43 -7.30
C GLN A 123 -6.13 0.04 -6.96
N VAL A 124 -5.21 0.59 -6.16
CA VAL A 124 -5.28 1.97 -5.67
C VAL A 124 -3.94 2.65 -5.90
N VAL A 125 -3.97 3.89 -6.38
CA VAL A 125 -2.78 4.72 -6.55
C VAL A 125 -2.98 6.02 -5.79
N ALA A 126 -2.05 6.36 -4.90
CA ALA A 126 -2.03 7.62 -4.18
C ALA A 126 -0.81 8.44 -4.61
N GLY A 127 -1.03 9.52 -5.36
CA GLY A 127 0.03 10.47 -5.71
C GLY A 127 0.23 11.52 -4.63
N GLN A 128 1.44 12.03 -4.43
CA GLN A 128 1.72 13.06 -3.41
C GLN A 128 0.83 14.30 -3.56
N ASN A 129 0.48 14.66 -4.80
CA ASN A 129 -0.34 15.81 -5.15
C ASN A 129 -1.15 15.55 -6.43
N ARG A 130 -2.01 16.49 -6.82
CA ARG A 130 -2.83 16.38 -8.03
C ARG A 130 -2.02 16.16 -9.33
N PRO A 131 -0.93 16.92 -9.59
CA PRO A 131 -0.05 16.64 -10.72
C PRO A 131 0.48 15.20 -10.77
N ASP A 132 0.99 14.69 -9.65
CA ASP A 132 1.54 13.34 -9.57
C ASP A 132 0.46 12.28 -9.76
N THR A 133 -0.71 12.46 -9.14
CA THR A 133 -1.86 11.57 -9.35
C THR A 133 -2.30 11.55 -10.83
N LYS A 134 -2.34 12.70 -11.49
CA LYS A 134 -2.67 12.78 -12.91
C LYS A 134 -1.65 12.05 -13.76
N ARG A 135 -0.36 12.29 -13.51
CA ARG A 135 0.72 11.67 -14.28
C ARG A 135 0.76 10.15 -14.08
N ALA A 136 0.53 9.67 -12.86
CA ALA A 136 0.39 8.24 -12.58
C ALA A 136 -0.82 7.62 -13.30
N LYS A 137 -1.95 8.34 -13.36
CA LYS A 137 -3.13 7.92 -14.13
C LYS A 137 -2.81 7.79 -15.62
N ASP A 138 -2.14 8.78 -16.20
CA ASP A 138 -1.78 8.77 -17.63
C ASP A 138 -0.82 7.61 -17.94
N LEU A 139 0.16 7.34 -17.07
CA LEU A 139 1.10 6.21 -17.23
C LEU A 139 0.43 4.84 -17.13
N LEU A 140 -0.56 4.69 -16.25
CA LEU A 140 -1.22 3.41 -15.99
C LEU A 140 -2.50 3.20 -16.81
N ALA A 141 -2.90 4.16 -17.65
CA ALA A 141 -4.15 4.10 -18.42
C ALA A 141 -4.23 2.89 -19.38
N GLY A 142 -3.07 2.43 -19.89
CA GLY A 142 -2.98 1.28 -20.80
C GLY A 142 -2.63 -0.05 -20.12
N VAL A 143 -2.46 -0.06 -18.79
CA VAL A 143 -2.08 -1.27 -18.05
C VAL A 143 -3.35 -2.08 -17.75
N PRO A 144 -3.45 -3.36 -18.15
CA PRO A 144 -4.61 -4.19 -17.84
C PRO A 144 -4.72 -4.43 -16.33
N SER A 145 -5.95 -4.64 -15.83
CA SER A 145 -6.20 -4.96 -14.41
C SER A 145 -6.46 -6.46 -14.25
N ASP A 146 -5.81 -7.08 -13.26
CA ASP A 146 -6.04 -8.49 -12.90
C ASP A 146 -7.23 -8.69 -11.95
N PHE A 147 -7.97 -7.62 -11.66
CA PHE A 147 -9.09 -7.58 -10.73
C PHE A 147 -10.32 -6.94 -11.40
N PRO A 148 -11.53 -7.23 -10.92
CA PRO A 148 -12.74 -6.62 -11.47
C PRO A 148 -12.82 -5.12 -11.14
N GLY A 149 -13.00 -4.30 -12.18
CA GLY A 149 -13.21 -2.85 -12.04
C GLY A 149 -12.02 -2.01 -12.50
N GLU A 150 -12.06 -0.72 -12.17
CA GLU A 150 -11.02 0.24 -12.54
C GLU A 150 -10.11 0.57 -11.36
N ARG A 151 -8.83 0.86 -11.66
CA ARG A 151 -7.90 1.42 -10.67
C ARG A 151 -8.43 2.74 -10.14
N GLN A 152 -8.35 2.90 -8.82
CA GLN A 152 -8.68 4.16 -8.18
C GLN A 152 -7.44 5.03 -8.04
N PHE A 153 -7.61 6.32 -8.33
CA PHE A 153 -6.55 7.31 -8.23
C PHE A 153 -6.97 8.36 -7.22
N HIS A 154 -6.11 8.58 -6.23
CA HIS A 154 -6.31 9.55 -5.16
C HIS A 154 -5.03 10.37 -4.98
N THR A 155 -5.16 11.48 -4.29
CA THR A 155 -3.99 12.15 -3.71
C THR A 155 -3.72 11.61 -2.31
N MET A 156 -2.45 11.62 -1.87
CA MET A 156 -2.09 11.21 -0.51
C MET A 156 -2.82 12.07 0.54
N PRO A 157 -2.95 13.41 0.40
CA PRO A 157 -3.76 14.19 1.33
C PRO A 157 -5.25 13.81 1.38
N GLU A 158 -5.82 13.24 0.31
CA GLU A 158 -7.21 12.76 0.33
C GLU A 158 -7.37 11.46 1.12
N LEU A 159 -6.43 10.51 0.98
CA LEU A 159 -6.48 9.23 1.71
C LEU A 159 -5.92 9.33 3.13
N PHE A 160 -4.90 10.17 3.28
CA PHE A 160 -3.99 10.25 4.42
C PHE A 160 -3.82 11.72 4.81
N PRO A 161 -4.88 12.46 5.18
CA PRO A 161 -4.77 13.88 5.49
C PRO A 161 -3.87 14.08 6.70
N ASP A 162 -2.95 15.04 6.66
CA ASP A 162 -2.15 15.39 7.84
C ASP A 162 -3.07 15.65 9.03
N GLU A 163 -2.70 15.16 10.21
CA GLU A 163 -3.50 15.44 11.42
C GLU A 163 -3.69 16.96 11.49
N LEU A 164 -4.96 17.40 11.55
CA LEU A 164 -5.30 18.82 11.70
C LEU A 164 -4.51 19.35 12.89
N ALA A 165 -3.53 20.20 12.62
CA ALA A 165 -2.71 20.88 13.62
C ALA A 165 -3.57 21.69 14.60
#